data_AF-A0A9E4L0V2-F1
#
_entry.id   AF-A0A9E4L0V2-F1
#
_cell.length_a   1.000
_cell.length_b   1.000
_cell.length_c   1.000
_cell.angle_alpha   90.00
_cell.angle_beta   90.00
_cell.angle_gamma   90.00
#
_symmetry.space_group_name_H-M   'P 1'
#
loop_
_entity.id
_entity.type
_entity.pdbx_description
1 polymer ?
#
loop_
_entity_poly.entity_id
_entity_poly.type
_entity_poly.pdbx_seq_one_letter_code
_entity_poly.pdbx_strand_id
1 'polypeptide(L)' 'SKTLGPLIGELEKRKTFNKLVFKNLKSWSDIRNSAAHGKFDEFTRHDVEFMLSGVQQFLALHL' A
#
# COMPACT_ATOMS: atom_id res chain seq x y z
N SER A 1 -12.82 -3.67 -10.17
CA SER A 1 -11.48 -3.19 -9.76
C SER A 1 -10.72 -4.37 -9.17
N LYS A 2 -9.58 -4.80 -9.74
CA LYS A 2 -8.70 -5.75 -9.04
C LYS A 2 -8.17 -5.02 -7.80
N THR A 3 -8.49 -5.52 -6.60
CA THR A 3 -8.02 -4.92 -5.35
C THR A 3 -6.51 -5.16 -5.23
N LEU A 4 -5.77 -4.22 -4.63
CA LEU A 4 -4.31 -4.33 -4.49
C LEU A 4 -3.89 -5.45 -3.51
N GLY A 5 -4.77 -5.80 -2.57
CA GLY A 5 -4.52 -6.82 -1.54
C GLY A 5 -4.08 -8.18 -2.09
N PRO A 6 -4.82 -8.81 -3.02
CA PRO A 6 -4.42 -10.06 -3.66
C PRO A 6 -3.02 -10.01 -4.30
N LEU A 7 -2.67 -8.95 -5.02
CA LEU A 7 -1.35 -8.79 -5.65
C LEU A 7 -0.23 -8.73 -4.61
N ILE A 8 -0.41 -7.94 -3.55
CA ILE A 8 0.57 -7.82 -2.47
C ILE A 8 0.77 -9.17 -1.77
N GLY A 9 -0.32 -9.94 -1.56
CA GLY A 9 -0.24 -11.27 -0.98
C GLY A 9 0.54 -12.27 -1.84
N GLU A 10 0.48 -12.16 -3.17
CA GLU A 10 1.31 -12.98 -4.07
C GLU A 10 2.79 -12.59 -4.02
N LEU A 11 3.08 -11.28 -3.95
CA LEU A 11 4.46 -10.79 -3.80
C LEU A 11 5.06 -11.25 -2.46
N GLU A 12 4.28 -11.24 -1.38
CA GLU A 12 4.71 -11.72 -0.06
C GLU A 12 5.07 -13.21 -0.08
N LYS A 13 4.24 -14.04 -0.71
CA LYS A 13 4.50 -15.48 -0.88
C LYS A 13 5.79 -15.74 -1.66
N ARG A 14 6.12 -14.88 -2.63
CA ARG A 14 7.35 -14.97 -3.43
C ARG A 14 8.59 -14.45 -2.70
N LYS A 15 8.43 -13.85 -1.51
CA LYS A 15 9.52 -13.27 -0.70
C LYS A 15 10.38 -12.28 -1.51
N THR A 16 9.76 -11.56 -2.44
CA THR A 16 10.46 -10.62 -3.34
C THR A 16 11.06 -9.44 -2.58
N PHE A 17 10.45 -9.06 -1.46
CA PHE A 17 10.90 -7.97 -0.59
C PHE A 17 11.05 -8.44 0.86
N ASN A 18 11.67 -7.61 1.69
CA ASN A 18 11.72 -7.89 3.12
C ASN A 18 10.35 -7.64 3.79
N LYS A 19 10.19 -8.13 5.03
CA LYS A 19 8.93 -8.04 5.79
C LYS A 19 8.46 -6.61 6.07
N LEU A 20 9.38 -5.65 6.19
CA LEU A 20 9.03 -4.25 6.43
C LEU A 20 8.36 -3.64 5.19
N VAL A 21 8.91 -3.89 4.01
CA VAL A 21 8.34 -3.45 2.74
C VAL A 21 6.93 -4.00 2.54
N PHE A 22 6.68 -5.28 2.87
CA PHE A 22 5.33 -5.86 2.78
C PHE A 22 4.32 -5.20 3.71
N LYS A 23 4.72 -4.86 4.94
CA LYS A 23 3.84 -4.13 5.88
C LYS A 23 3.44 -2.76 5.32
N ASN A 24 4.39 -2.05 4.73
CA ASN A 24 4.13 -0.76 4.10
C ASN A 24 3.17 -0.91 2.91
N LEU A 25 3.44 -1.85 1.98
CA LEU A 25 2.57 -2.11 0.84
C LEU A 25 1.13 -2.44 1.28
N LYS A 26 0.98 -3.25 2.32
CA LYS A 26 -0.33 -3.61 2.88
C LYS A 26 -1.06 -2.39 3.46
N SER A 27 -0.38 -1.61 4.29
CA SER A 27 -0.93 -0.38 4.87
C SER A 27 -1.39 0.61 3.78
N TRP A 28 -0.60 0.80 2.73
CA TRP A 28 -0.95 1.65 1.59
C TRP A 28 -2.16 1.13 0.81
N SER A 29 -2.23 -0.20 0.59
CA SER A 29 -3.40 -0.83 -0.02
C SER A 29 -4.66 -0.58 0.80
N ASP A 30 -4.57 -0.68 2.14
CA ASP A 30 -5.71 -0.48 3.03
C ASP A 30 -6.21 0.96 2.96
N ILE A 31 -5.32 1.97 3.07
CA ILE A 31 -5.66 3.40 2.92
C ILE A 31 -6.36 3.67 1.58
N ARG A 32 -5.78 3.19 0.47
CA ARG A 32 -6.36 3.38 -0.86
C ARG A 32 -7.72 2.69 -1.01
N ASN A 33 -7.92 1.52 -0.39
CA ASN A 33 -9.20 0.82 -0.43
C ASN A 33 -10.25 1.58 0.40
N SER A 34 -9.92 2.05 1.61
CA SER A 34 -10.81 2.87 2.43
C SER A 34 -11.23 4.14 1.67
N ALA A 35 -10.30 4.82 1.01
CA ALA A 35 -10.61 5.99 0.17
C ALA A 35 -11.55 5.64 -1.01
N ALA A 36 -11.26 4.56 -1.74
CA ALA A 36 -12.07 4.11 -2.88
C ALA A 36 -13.49 3.66 -2.48
N HIS A 37 -13.69 3.28 -1.21
CA HIS A 37 -14.97 2.88 -0.65
C HIS A 37 -15.64 3.97 0.20
N GLY A 38 -15.09 5.20 0.23
CA GLY A 38 -15.69 6.35 0.93
C GLY A 38 -15.58 6.32 2.46
N LYS A 39 -14.68 5.51 3.00
CA LYS A 39 -14.46 5.33 4.44
C LYS A 39 -13.42 6.33 4.99
N PHE A 40 -13.74 7.61 4.91
CA PHE A 40 -12.81 8.70 5.25
C PHE A 40 -12.52 8.84 6.75
N ASP A 41 -13.22 8.09 7.59
CA ASP A 41 -13.00 7.97 9.03
C ASP A 41 -11.92 6.95 9.39
N GLU A 42 -11.53 6.06 8.47
CA GLU A 42 -10.50 5.02 8.70
C GLU A 42 -9.06 5.54 8.48
N PHE A 43 -8.87 6.76 8.00
CA PHE A 43 -7.56 7.34 7.72
C PHE A 43 -7.60 8.86 7.77
N THR A 44 -6.42 9.47 7.93
CA THR A 44 -6.25 10.92 7.89
C THR A 44 -5.68 11.37 6.54
N ARG A 45 -5.79 12.67 6.26
CA ARG A 45 -5.08 13.28 5.12
C ARG A 45 -3.57 13.00 5.16
N HIS A 46 -2.99 13.02 6.35
CA HIS A 46 -1.58 12.77 6.55
C HIS A 46 -1.18 11.34 6.17
N ASP A 47 -2.03 10.35 6.47
CA ASP A 47 -1.81 8.96 6.06
C ASP A 47 -1.80 8.82 4.53
N VAL A 48 -2.66 9.58 3.84
CA VAL A 48 -2.67 9.63 2.36
C VAL A 48 -1.38 10.25 1.82
N GLU A 49 -0.94 11.38 2.39
CA GLU A 49 0.30 12.05 1.97
C GLU A 49 1.54 11.17 2.18
N PHE A 50 1.60 10.46 3.30
CA PHE A 50 2.66 9.48 3.57
C PHE A 50 2.59 8.27 2.65
N MET A 51 1.39 7.74 2.38
CA MET A 51 1.18 6.66 1.43
C MET A 51 1.71 7.04 0.04
N LEU A 52 1.36 8.23 -0.45
CA LEU A 52 1.79 8.71 -1.77
C LEU A 52 3.32 8.83 -1.84
N SER A 53 3.93 9.45 -0.83
CA SER A 53 5.39 9.58 -0.74
C SER A 53 6.09 8.21 -0.68
N GLY A 54 5.52 7.28 0.10
CA GLY A 54 6.01 5.92 0.23
C GLY A 54 5.94 5.12 -1.08
N VAL A 55 4.85 5.23 -1.82
CA VAL A 55 4.69 4.59 -3.13
C VAL A 55 5.71 5.16 -4.13
N GLN A 56 5.90 6.47 -4.17
CA GLN A 56 6.91 7.10 -5.03
C GLN A 56 8.32 6.59 -4.71
N GLN A 57 8.67 6.53 -3.43
CA GLN A 57 9.98 6.02 -2.99
C GLN A 57 10.15 4.53 -3.31
N PHE A 58 9.10 3.72 -3.14
CA PHE A 58 9.13 2.30 -3.49
C PHE A 58 9.39 2.10 -4.98
N LEU A 59 8.70 2.85 -5.85
CA LEU A 59 8.92 2.79 -7.29
C LEU A 59 10.34 3.22 -7.66
N ALA A 60 10.87 4.29 -7.06
CA ALA A 60 12.23 4.76 -7.31
C ALA A 60 13.33 3.76 -6.90
N LEU A 61 13.05 2.83 -5.98
CA LEU A 61 14.00 1.81 -5.53
C LEU A 61 13.92 0.49 -6.31
N HIS A 62 12.84 0.28 -7.07
CA HIS A 62 12.51 -1.04 -7.66
C HIS A 62 12.17 -0.99 -9.16
N LEU A 63 12.18 0.19 -9.78
CA LEU A 63 12.11 0.42 -11.22
C LEU A 63 13.39 1.08 -11.73
#